data_AF-A0A7W2H3Y2-F1
#
_entry.id   AF-A0A7W2H3Y2-F1
#
_cell.length_a   1.000
_cell.length_b   1.000
_cell.length_c   1.000
_cell.angle_alpha   90.00
_cell.angle_beta   90.00
_cell.angle_gamma   90.00
#
_symmetry.space_group_name_H-M   'P 1'
#
loop_
_entity.id
_entity.type
_entity.pdbx_description
1 polymer ?
#
loop_
_entity_poly.entity_id
_entity_poly.type
_entity_poly.pdbx_seq_one_letter_code
_entity_poly.pdbx_strand_id
1 'polypeptide(L)'
;MSQLFGPRRRNRRIRSALFILGLPALILVAYFGFLKDDGTTQEEVASEEIVIEEINEEVIDESEVIDNSPTGILTRDYKWMTQSEDTRQLQELLGAEADGWYGAGTRTAHIAALEEAGLLTTGVPTMPSGCEIIIGAELCGVTQLEDANTALDLLRTGLGDPDEEVDFNDENNWSSGGATSEPVLTIYWGAVYADFGNCYSPFRQCFKGWGIDNSFYAIRGWDKMFPGLVKLPESLLVDWDPNNSELAPLVTSTNIPGGPRLMPERWSFEEEIGSVMQYDEENDRHVFKTNLYQVIFTESTGNPPGSAEKQLRWQFFGCSETNWCLP
;
A
#
# COMPACT_ATOMS: atom_id res chain seq x y z
N MET A 1 -47.78 -49.10 12.66
CA MET A 1 -48.04 -47.96 11.75
C MET A 1 -47.09 -46.82 12.14
N SER A 2 -46.25 -46.40 11.18
CA SER A 2 -45.54 -45.09 11.03
C SER A 2 -44.63 -44.60 12.18
N GLN A 3 -43.28 -44.68 12.09
CA GLN A 3 -42.31 -43.76 11.40
C GLN A 3 -42.48 -42.28 11.80
N LEU A 4 -41.47 -41.53 12.26
CA LEU A 4 -40.38 -40.96 11.44
C LEU A 4 -39.15 -40.47 12.26
N PHE A 5 -37.98 -41.00 11.88
CA PHE A 5 -36.61 -40.45 11.76
C PHE A 5 -35.95 -39.47 12.76
N GLY A 6 -34.79 -39.92 13.27
CA GLY A 6 -33.61 -39.12 13.67
C GLY A 6 -32.61 -38.85 12.52
N PRO A 7 -31.39 -38.34 12.82
CA PRO A 7 -30.75 -37.23 12.10
C PRO A 7 -29.71 -37.66 11.05
N ARG A 8 -29.36 -36.76 10.11
CA ARG A 8 -28.19 -36.94 9.23
C ARG A 8 -27.43 -35.64 8.92
N ARG A 9 -26.17 -35.62 9.37
CA ARG A 9 -25.04 -34.85 8.81
C ARG A 9 -24.94 -35.10 7.28
N ARG A 10 -24.55 -34.08 6.51
CA ARG A 10 -24.06 -34.26 5.13
C ARG A 10 -22.80 -33.42 4.87
N ASN A 11 -21.66 -34.11 4.87
CA ASN A 11 -20.50 -33.75 4.06
C ASN A 11 -20.84 -33.93 2.58
N ARG A 12 -20.33 -33.05 1.71
CA ARG A 12 -20.27 -33.32 0.27
C ARG A 12 -18.93 -32.87 -0.30
N ARG A 13 -18.00 -33.82 -0.41
CA ARG A 13 -16.94 -33.84 -1.43
C ARG A 13 -17.56 -34.38 -2.72
N ILE A 14 -17.34 -33.73 -3.86
CA ILE A 14 -17.51 -34.32 -5.19
C ILE A 14 -16.26 -33.99 -6.00
N ARG A 15 -15.66 -35.03 -6.59
CA ARG A 15 -14.57 -34.99 -7.57
C ARG A 15 -15.12 -35.28 -8.98
N SER A 16 -14.34 -34.86 -9.98
CA SER A 16 -14.32 -35.32 -11.39
C SER A 16 -15.37 -34.62 -12.29
N ALA A 17 -15.10 -34.20 -13.54
CA ALA A 17 -14.31 -34.81 -14.62
C ALA A 17 -13.97 -33.81 -15.76
N LEU A 18 -12.95 -34.16 -16.58
CA LEU A 18 -12.47 -33.48 -17.79
C LEU A 18 -13.54 -33.28 -18.89
N PHE A 19 -13.40 -32.20 -19.67
CA PHE A 19 -13.66 -32.20 -21.12
C PHE A 19 -12.64 -31.32 -21.84
N ILE A 20 -11.84 -31.96 -22.70
CA ILE A 20 -10.95 -31.36 -23.71
C ILE A 20 -11.64 -31.56 -25.06
N LEU A 21 -11.88 -30.49 -25.81
CA LEU A 21 -11.93 -30.46 -27.27
C LEU A 21 -11.56 -29.04 -27.73
N GLY A 22 -10.61 -28.93 -28.65
CA GLY A 22 -9.99 -27.66 -29.05
C GLY A 22 -10.30 -27.16 -30.46
N LEU A 23 -9.73 -25.95 -30.68
CA LEU A 23 -9.32 -25.27 -31.93
C LEU A 23 -10.40 -24.64 -32.85
N PRO A 24 -10.06 -23.61 -33.67
CA PRO A 24 -8.85 -22.76 -33.74
C PRO A 24 -9.12 -21.23 -33.84
N ALA A 25 -8.01 -20.49 -33.85
CA ALA A 25 -7.85 -19.04 -33.98
C ALA A 25 -8.43 -18.39 -35.26
N LEU A 26 -8.80 -17.11 -35.17
CA LEU A 26 -8.81 -16.18 -36.29
C LEU A 26 -8.48 -14.75 -35.82
N ILE A 27 -7.41 -14.22 -36.43
CA ILE A 27 -6.84 -12.88 -36.33
C ILE A 27 -7.71 -11.91 -37.13
N LEU A 28 -8.01 -10.72 -36.61
CA LEU A 28 -8.40 -9.57 -37.41
C LEU A 28 -7.75 -8.29 -36.89
N VAL A 29 -6.64 -7.93 -37.55
CA VAL A 29 -6.08 -6.59 -37.62
C VAL A 29 -6.92 -5.82 -38.65
N ALA A 30 -7.52 -4.69 -38.26
CA ALA A 30 -8.16 -3.77 -39.20
C ALA A 30 -7.45 -2.42 -39.14
N TYR A 31 -6.56 -2.25 -40.11
CA TYR A 31 -5.92 -1.01 -40.54
C TYR A 31 -6.92 -0.24 -41.41
N PHE A 32 -7.22 1.02 -41.10
CA PHE A 32 -7.90 1.91 -42.05
C PHE A 32 -7.12 3.22 -42.22
N GLY A 33 -6.39 3.27 -43.32
CA GLY A 33 -5.93 4.50 -43.95
C GLY A 33 -6.90 4.92 -45.05
N PHE A 34 -7.21 6.21 -45.05
CA PHE A 34 -7.30 7.15 -46.19
C PHE A 34 -7.91 6.70 -47.54
N LEU A 35 -8.90 7.48 -48.01
CA LEU A 35 -9.19 7.99 -49.38
C LEU A 35 -10.55 8.75 -49.29
N LYS A 36 -10.68 10.09 -49.44
CA LYS A 36 -10.65 10.94 -50.67
C LYS A 36 -11.57 10.38 -51.77
N ASP A 37 -12.54 11.05 -52.40
CA ASP A 37 -12.78 12.45 -52.81
C ASP A 37 -14.27 12.58 -53.23
N ASP A 38 -14.74 13.82 -53.49
CA ASP A 38 -15.49 14.24 -54.70
C ASP A 38 -16.54 15.34 -54.48
N GLY A 39 -16.16 16.55 -54.94
CA GLY A 39 -16.96 17.43 -55.82
C GLY A 39 -18.14 18.20 -55.22
N THR A 40 -18.50 19.43 -55.64
CA THR A 40 -17.91 20.46 -56.51
C THR A 40 -18.92 21.64 -56.51
N THR A 41 -18.40 22.86 -56.31
CA THR A 41 -18.85 24.21 -56.70
C THR A 41 -20.32 24.66 -56.63
N GLN A 42 -20.52 25.86 -56.06
CA GLN A 42 -21.16 27.00 -56.75
C GLN A 42 -20.68 28.34 -56.16
N GLU A 43 -20.33 29.28 -57.05
CA GLU A 43 -19.92 30.67 -56.78
C GLU A 43 -21.15 31.58 -56.65
N GLU A 44 -21.15 32.55 -55.72
CA GLU A 44 -21.74 33.89 -55.97
C GLU A 44 -21.19 34.99 -55.03
N VAL A 45 -20.38 35.86 -55.62
CA VAL A 45 -20.33 37.35 -55.53
C VAL A 45 -20.38 38.09 -54.17
N ALA A 46 -19.22 38.69 -53.86
CA ALA A 46 -18.94 40.05 -53.32
C ALA A 46 -19.61 40.57 -52.03
N SER A 47 -18.78 40.84 -51.03
CA SER A 47 -18.67 42.17 -50.39
C SER A 47 -17.45 42.20 -49.46
N GLU A 48 -16.69 43.30 -49.52
CA GLU A 48 -15.56 43.58 -48.65
C GLU A 48 -16.07 43.87 -47.23
N GLU A 49 -15.62 43.09 -46.25
CA GLU A 49 -15.57 43.53 -44.85
C GLU A 49 -14.28 42.99 -44.23
N ILE A 50 -13.34 43.90 -43.97
CA ILE A 50 -12.11 43.61 -43.23
C ILE A 50 -12.50 43.44 -41.77
N VAL A 51 -12.76 42.20 -41.37
CA VAL A 51 -12.88 41.83 -39.95
C VAL A 51 -11.49 41.49 -39.48
N ILE A 52 -10.94 42.34 -38.60
CA ILE A 52 -9.73 42.05 -37.84
C ILE A 52 -10.16 40.99 -36.81
N GLU A 53 -9.95 39.71 -37.14
CA GLU A 53 -10.03 38.64 -36.15
C GLU A 53 -8.88 38.83 -35.16
N GLU A 54 -9.25 39.21 -33.95
CA GLU A 54 -8.45 39.09 -32.74
C GLU A 54 -7.88 37.67 -32.72
N ILE A 55 -6.56 37.57 -32.82
CA ILE A 55 -5.83 36.33 -32.56
C ILE A 55 -6.07 36.04 -31.08
N ASN A 56 -7.07 35.21 -30.81
CA ASN A 56 -7.22 34.56 -29.52
C ASN A 56 -5.96 33.70 -29.38
N GLU A 57 -5.03 34.19 -28.57
CA GLU A 57 -3.87 33.45 -28.10
C GLU A 57 -4.43 32.28 -27.31
N GLU A 58 -4.68 31.17 -28.01
CA GLU A 58 -5.08 29.91 -27.43
C GLU A 58 -3.94 29.53 -26.50
N VAL A 59 -4.18 29.73 -25.20
CA VAL A 59 -3.31 29.27 -24.13
C VAL A 59 -3.25 27.76 -24.29
N ILE A 60 -2.18 27.30 -24.95
CA ILE A 60 -1.81 25.89 -25.00
C ILE A 60 -1.54 25.53 -23.55
N ASP A 61 -2.50 24.84 -22.96
CA ASP A 61 -2.32 24.11 -21.70
C ASP A 61 -1.13 23.17 -21.93
N GLU A 62 0.00 23.47 -21.30
CA GLU A 62 1.18 22.60 -21.28
C GLU A 62 0.85 21.34 -20.48
N SER A 63 -0.07 20.51 -20.97
CA SER A 63 -0.18 19.14 -20.53
C SER A 63 1.13 18.46 -20.90
N GLU A 64 1.94 18.08 -19.92
CA GLU A 64 3.14 17.29 -20.16
C GLU A 64 2.79 16.11 -21.08
N VAL A 65 3.35 16.11 -22.29
CA VAL A 65 3.12 15.02 -23.25
C VAL A 65 3.90 13.82 -22.74
N ILE A 66 3.23 12.95 -21.99
CA ILE A 66 3.82 11.71 -21.50
C ILE A 66 4.16 10.81 -22.70
N ASP A 67 5.45 10.52 -22.90
CA ASP A 67 5.92 9.63 -23.97
C ASP A 67 5.54 8.18 -23.66
N ASN A 68 4.51 7.68 -24.34
CA ASN A 68 4.01 6.31 -24.25
C ASN A 68 4.65 5.36 -25.27
N SER A 69 5.74 5.75 -25.93
CA SER A 69 6.56 4.81 -26.70
C SER A 69 7.21 3.78 -25.77
N PRO A 70 7.60 2.58 -26.27
CA PRO A 70 8.32 1.60 -25.46
C PRO A 70 9.57 2.16 -24.79
N THR A 71 10.34 2.99 -25.50
CA THR A 71 11.51 3.67 -24.95
C THR A 71 11.11 4.67 -23.87
N GLY A 72 10.08 5.49 -24.13
CA GLY A 72 9.55 6.45 -23.17
C GLY A 72 9.18 5.78 -21.87
N ILE A 73 8.34 4.73 -21.93
CA ILE A 73 7.94 3.91 -20.77
C ILE A 73 9.16 3.38 -20.03
N LEU A 74 10.12 2.73 -20.71
CA LEU A 74 11.32 2.19 -20.04
C LEU A 74 12.19 3.26 -19.36
N THR A 75 12.16 4.52 -19.80
CA THR A 75 13.03 5.57 -19.27
C THR A 75 12.37 6.53 -18.27
N ARG A 76 11.10 6.31 -17.92
CA ARG A 76 10.42 7.10 -16.87
C ARG A 76 11.05 6.87 -15.50
N ASP A 77 10.82 7.83 -14.59
CA ASP A 77 11.22 7.73 -13.20
C ASP A 77 10.18 6.93 -12.41
N TYR A 78 10.54 5.69 -12.04
CA TYR A 78 9.69 4.81 -11.24
C TYR A 78 10.04 4.89 -9.75
N LYS A 79 9.03 4.77 -8.90
CA LYS A 79 9.19 4.72 -7.44
C LYS A 79 9.04 3.30 -6.91
N TRP A 80 9.91 2.91 -5.97
CA TRP A 80 9.88 1.58 -5.34
C TRP A 80 8.57 1.39 -4.56
N MET A 81 7.91 0.24 -4.76
CA MET A 81 6.70 -0.14 -4.01
C MET A 81 5.62 0.94 -4.00
N THR A 82 5.53 1.75 -5.05
CA THR A 82 4.45 2.69 -5.28
C THR A 82 3.53 2.14 -6.37
N GLN A 83 2.22 2.19 -6.15
CA GLN A 83 1.25 1.83 -7.17
C GLN A 83 1.07 3.00 -8.15
N SER A 84 1.21 2.75 -9.45
CA SER A 84 0.96 3.77 -10.45
C SER A 84 0.49 3.17 -11.79
N GLU A 85 -0.19 4.00 -12.58
CA GLU A 85 -0.55 3.66 -13.95
C GLU A 85 0.70 3.44 -14.82
N ASP A 86 1.74 4.26 -14.63
CA ASP A 86 3.00 4.13 -15.35
C ASP A 86 3.67 2.78 -15.09
N THR A 87 3.65 2.34 -13.82
CA THR A 87 4.17 1.02 -13.44
C THR A 87 3.34 -0.09 -14.09
N ARG A 88 2.02 0.07 -14.18
CA ARG A 88 1.15 -0.90 -14.86
C ARG A 88 1.51 -1.01 -16.35
N GLN A 89 1.68 0.11 -17.03
CA GLN A 89 2.10 0.15 -18.44
C GLN A 89 3.48 -0.49 -18.64
N LEU A 90 4.41 -0.24 -17.71
CA LEU A 90 5.72 -0.90 -17.71
C LEU A 90 5.57 -2.41 -17.58
N GLN A 91 4.79 -2.90 -16.61
CA GLN A 91 4.59 -4.33 -16.40
C GLN A 91 3.94 -5.00 -17.63
N GLU A 92 2.97 -4.33 -18.27
CA GLU A 92 2.38 -4.79 -19.53
C GLU A 92 3.42 -4.88 -20.66
N LEU A 93 4.27 -3.85 -20.80
CA LEU A 93 5.36 -3.83 -21.77
C LEU A 93 6.38 -4.96 -21.52
N LEU A 94 6.66 -5.25 -20.25
CA LEU A 94 7.57 -6.32 -19.81
C LEU A 94 6.93 -7.72 -19.86
N GLY A 95 5.63 -7.82 -20.10
CA GLY A 95 4.88 -9.09 -20.05
C GLY A 95 4.76 -9.69 -18.64
N ALA A 96 4.86 -8.86 -17.59
CA ALA A 96 4.63 -9.24 -16.20
C ALA A 96 3.14 -9.13 -15.83
N GLU A 97 2.77 -9.60 -14.63
CA GLU A 97 1.45 -9.30 -14.07
C GLU A 97 1.35 -7.79 -13.78
N ALA A 98 0.36 -7.13 -14.37
CA ALA A 98 0.20 -5.69 -14.36
C ALA A 98 -0.63 -5.22 -13.14
N ASP A 99 -0.11 -5.48 -11.94
CA ASP A 99 -0.74 -5.08 -10.66
C ASP A 99 -0.51 -3.59 -10.31
N GLY A 100 0.34 -2.91 -11.08
CA GLY A 100 0.67 -1.50 -10.94
C GLY A 100 1.76 -1.22 -9.90
N TRP A 101 2.34 -2.23 -9.26
CA TRP A 101 3.34 -2.03 -8.19
C TRP A 101 4.78 -2.32 -8.64
N TYR A 102 5.68 -1.40 -8.33
CA TYR A 102 7.08 -1.56 -8.71
C TYR A 102 7.83 -2.34 -7.64
N GLY A 103 7.71 -3.68 -7.69
CA GLY A 103 8.41 -4.59 -6.79
C GLY A 103 9.70 -5.19 -7.38
N ALA A 104 10.32 -6.13 -6.65
CA ALA A 104 11.56 -6.78 -7.05
C ALA A 104 11.47 -7.54 -8.39
N GLY A 105 10.32 -8.16 -8.67
CA GLY A 105 10.04 -8.84 -9.94
C GLY A 105 10.04 -7.86 -11.11
N THR A 106 9.26 -6.78 -10.99
CA THR A 106 9.20 -5.68 -11.98
C THR A 106 10.57 -5.08 -12.21
N ARG A 107 11.34 -4.79 -11.15
CA ARG A 107 12.70 -4.24 -11.25
C ARG A 107 13.64 -5.15 -12.04
N THR A 108 13.60 -6.45 -11.76
CA THR A 108 14.45 -7.44 -12.44
C THR A 108 14.15 -7.48 -13.93
N ALA A 109 12.87 -7.54 -14.30
CA ALA A 109 12.45 -7.51 -15.70
C ALA A 109 12.76 -6.17 -16.38
N HIS A 110 12.59 -5.06 -15.67
CA HIS A 110 12.87 -3.72 -16.18
C HIS A 110 14.36 -3.53 -16.49
N ILE A 111 15.26 -3.90 -15.58
CA ILE A 111 16.71 -3.83 -15.83
C ILE A 111 17.09 -4.68 -17.05
N ALA A 112 16.56 -5.90 -17.16
CA ALA A 112 16.84 -6.75 -18.32
C ALA A 112 16.39 -6.12 -19.65
N ALA A 113 15.20 -5.48 -19.67
CA ALA A 113 14.70 -4.79 -20.85
C ALA A 113 15.53 -3.55 -21.21
N LEU A 114 15.98 -2.77 -20.21
CA LEU A 114 16.86 -1.63 -20.42
C LEU A 114 18.23 -2.06 -20.97
N GLU A 115 18.80 -3.14 -20.44
CA GLU A 115 20.04 -3.73 -20.94
C GLU A 115 19.91 -4.21 -22.40
N GLU A 116 18.81 -4.89 -22.74
CA GLU A 116 18.51 -5.35 -24.11
C GLU A 116 18.35 -4.17 -25.09
N ALA A 117 17.72 -3.08 -24.63
CA ALA A 117 17.51 -1.87 -25.41
C ALA A 117 18.76 -0.95 -25.47
N GLY A 118 19.81 -1.23 -24.69
CA GLY A 118 20.99 -0.38 -24.59
C GLY A 118 20.72 0.99 -23.94
N LEU A 119 19.75 1.06 -23.03
CA LEU A 119 19.30 2.26 -22.33
C LEU A 119 19.91 2.36 -20.92
N LEU A 120 19.85 3.56 -20.34
CA LEU A 120 20.34 3.82 -18.98
C LEU A 120 19.31 3.42 -17.92
N THR A 121 19.78 3.03 -16.72
CA THR A 121 18.93 2.63 -15.59
C THR A 121 18.61 3.77 -14.63
N THR A 122 18.65 5.03 -15.09
CA THR A 122 18.49 6.20 -14.22
C THR A 122 17.10 6.27 -13.57
N GLY A 123 16.05 5.87 -14.28
CA GLY A 123 14.68 5.82 -13.78
C GLY A 123 14.33 4.52 -13.04
N VAL A 124 15.31 3.62 -12.83
CA VAL A 124 15.11 2.38 -12.07
C VAL A 124 15.33 2.66 -10.59
N PRO A 125 14.30 2.53 -9.73
CA PRO A 125 14.45 2.76 -8.31
C PRO A 125 15.47 1.80 -7.72
N THR A 126 16.21 2.27 -6.72
CA THR A 126 17.16 1.43 -6.01
C THR A 126 16.42 0.37 -5.22
N MET A 127 16.90 -0.88 -5.30
CA MET A 127 16.35 -1.93 -4.45
C MET A 127 16.87 -1.67 -3.03
N PRO A 128 16.01 -1.61 -2.02
CA PRO A 128 16.44 -1.43 -0.65
C PRO A 128 17.42 -2.55 -0.25
N SER A 129 18.38 -2.25 0.63
CA SER A 129 19.31 -3.26 1.15
C SER A 129 18.61 -4.36 1.96
N GLY A 130 17.33 -4.16 2.29
CA GLY A 130 16.46 -5.12 2.93
C GLY A 130 16.77 -5.22 4.41
N CYS A 131 16.31 -4.25 5.20
CA CYS A 131 16.29 -4.41 6.66
C CYS A 131 15.13 -5.33 7.08
N GLU A 132 15.26 -6.06 8.20
CA GLU A 132 14.17 -6.90 8.69
C GLU A 132 13.08 -6.05 9.35
N ILE A 133 11.83 -6.27 8.96
CA ILE A 133 10.67 -5.59 9.55
C ILE A 133 10.10 -6.51 10.63
N ILE A 134 10.48 -6.26 11.88
CA ILE A 134 10.00 -7.01 13.05
C ILE A 134 9.20 -6.07 13.93
N ILE A 135 7.88 -6.29 14.03
CA ILE A 135 7.00 -5.42 14.83
C ILE A 135 7.42 -5.45 16.30
N GLY A 136 7.62 -4.29 16.92
CA GLY A 136 8.12 -4.20 18.29
C GLY A 136 9.65 -4.18 18.42
N ALA A 137 10.38 -4.24 17.31
CA ALA A 137 11.82 -3.98 17.27
C ALA A 137 12.15 -2.63 16.62
N GLU A 138 13.43 -2.27 16.63
CA GLU A 138 13.95 -1.11 15.91
C GLU A 138 13.84 -1.31 14.39
N LEU A 139 13.28 -0.32 13.69
CA LEU A 139 13.15 -0.37 12.23
C LEU A 139 14.48 0.02 11.59
N CYS A 140 15.09 -0.89 10.84
CA CYS A 140 16.40 -0.69 10.21
C CYS A 140 17.52 -0.22 11.16
N GLY A 141 17.44 -0.59 12.45
CA GLY A 141 18.40 -0.16 13.48
C GLY A 141 18.26 1.29 13.94
N VAL A 142 17.16 1.96 13.58
CA VAL A 142 16.85 3.31 14.07
C VAL A 142 16.27 3.23 15.47
N THR A 143 16.97 3.85 16.42
CA THR A 143 16.55 3.95 17.81
C THR A 143 15.56 5.10 18.00
N GLN A 144 14.66 4.97 18.97
CA GLN A 144 13.81 6.10 19.39
C GLN A 144 14.69 7.28 19.82
N LEU A 145 14.27 8.50 19.45
CA LEU A 145 14.98 9.76 19.71
C LEU A 145 16.21 10.02 18.83
N GLU A 146 16.49 9.17 17.84
CA GLU A 146 17.52 9.43 16.83
C GLU A 146 17.21 10.71 16.04
N ASP A 147 18.24 11.45 15.66
CA ASP A 147 18.12 12.66 14.84
C ASP A 147 17.31 12.39 13.56
N ALA A 148 16.37 13.28 13.22
CA ALA A 148 15.40 13.02 12.14
C ALA A 148 16.05 12.79 10.77
N ASN A 149 17.09 13.55 10.41
CA ASN A 149 17.79 13.38 9.14
C ASN A 149 18.57 12.06 9.13
N THR A 150 19.26 11.78 10.22
CA THR A 150 20.03 10.53 10.38
C THR A 150 19.11 9.29 10.31
N ALA A 151 17.97 9.35 11.00
CA ALA A 151 16.95 8.31 10.96
C ALA A 151 16.36 8.13 9.54
N LEU A 152 16.01 9.22 8.85
CA LEU A 152 15.48 9.15 7.48
C LEU A 152 16.49 8.52 6.51
N ASP A 153 17.77 8.86 6.60
CA ASP A 153 18.82 8.26 5.75
C ASP A 153 18.99 6.76 5.97
N LEU A 154 18.91 6.31 7.24
CA LEU A 154 18.95 4.88 7.59
C LEU A 154 17.72 4.14 7.05
N LEU A 155 16.52 4.73 7.22
CA LEU A 155 15.28 4.16 6.69
C LEU A 155 15.31 4.09 5.17
N ARG A 156 15.81 5.13 4.48
CA ARG A 156 15.98 5.12 3.02
C ARG A 156 16.90 4.00 2.55
N THR A 157 18.01 3.80 3.25
CA THR A 157 18.95 2.72 2.97
C THR A 157 18.31 1.33 3.14
N GLY A 158 17.44 1.17 4.14
CA GLY A 158 16.83 -0.11 4.50
C GLY A 158 15.54 -0.45 3.76
N LEU A 159 14.67 0.54 3.50
CA LEU A 159 13.32 0.41 2.93
C LEU A 159 13.17 1.00 1.52
N GLY A 160 14.16 1.76 1.04
CA GLY A 160 14.11 2.46 -0.25
C GLY A 160 13.60 3.90 -0.11
N ASP A 161 13.26 4.52 -1.23
CA ASP A 161 12.71 5.87 -1.20
C ASP A 161 11.29 5.85 -0.60
N PRO A 162 10.91 6.87 0.21
CA PRO A 162 9.55 7.00 0.73
C PRO A 162 8.56 7.28 -0.40
N ASP A 163 7.28 7.03 -0.12
CA ASP A 163 6.18 7.31 -1.07
C ASP A 163 6.17 8.80 -1.46
N GLU A 164 6.44 9.67 -0.47
CA GLU A 164 6.51 11.12 -0.59
C GLU A 164 7.81 11.67 0.01
N GLU A 165 8.45 12.59 -0.72
CA GLU A 165 9.60 13.34 -0.24
C GLU A 165 9.12 14.42 0.73
N VAL A 166 9.79 14.54 1.88
CA VAL A 166 9.41 15.51 2.91
C VAL A 166 10.59 16.40 3.29
N ASP A 167 10.29 17.67 3.54
CA ASP A 167 11.21 18.62 4.17
C ASP A 167 10.77 18.82 5.62
N PHE A 168 11.64 18.48 6.57
CA PHE A 168 11.36 18.68 7.98
C PHE A 168 11.23 20.16 8.35
N ASN A 169 11.78 21.08 7.56
CA ASN A 169 11.69 22.53 7.81
C ASN A 169 10.40 23.16 7.27
N ASP A 170 9.65 22.44 6.42
CA ASP A 170 8.37 22.92 5.92
C ASP A 170 7.26 22.64 6.95
N GLU A 171 6.75 23.70 7.56
CA GLU A 171 5.69 23.64 8.57
C GLU A 171 4.39 23.00 8.05
N ASN A 172 4.15 23.00 6.73
CA ASN A 172 2.95 22.40 6.14
C ASN A 172 2.95 20.87 6.15
N ASN A 173 4.13 20.25 6.26
CA ASN A 173 4.26 18.79 6.34
C ASN A 173 3.86 18.24 7.72
N TRP A 174 3.76 19.11 8.72
CA TRP A 174 3.48 18.73 10.10
C TRP A 174 1.98 18.67 10.37
N SER A 175 1.52 17.52 10.85
CA SER A 175 0.15 17.36 11.32
C SER A 175 0.10 17.53 12.84
N SER A 176 -0.94 18.21 13.35
CA SER A 176 -1.24 18.23 14.78
C SER A 176 -2.57 17.50 14.99
N GLY A 177 -2.52 16.29 15.54
CA GLY A 177 -3.72 15.49 15.83
C GLY A 177 -3.65 14.86 17.22
N GLY A 178 -4.69 15.04 18.03
CA GLY A 178 -4.86 14.34 19.32
C GLY A 178 -4.38 15.07 20.58
N ALA A 179 -4.56 14.42 21.73
CA ALA A 179 -4.55 14.98 23.08
C ALA A 179 -3.22 15.60 23.56
N THR A 180 -2.10 15.38 22.85
CA THR A 180 -0.76 15.84 23.24
C THR A 180 -0.38 17.19 22.63
N SER A 181 -1.09 17.67 21.58
CA SER A 181 -0.83 18.94 20.87
C SER A 181 0.60 19.14 20.33
N GLU A 182 1.42 18.09 20.28
CA GLU A 182 2.74 18.14 19.64
C GLU A 182 2.59 17.88 18.13
N PRO A 183 3.25 18.67 17.26
CA PRO A 183 3.26 18.42 15.83
C PRO A 183 4.04 17.14 15.51
N VAL A 184 3.48 16.30 14.64
CA VAL A 184 4.05 15.03 14.16
C VAL A 184 4.06 15.03 12.63
N LEU A 185 5.17 14.57 12.06
CA LEU A 185 5.34 14.30 10.64
C LEU A 185 5.39 12.79 10.42
N THR A 186 4.51 12.26 9.58
CA THR A 186 4.47 10.82 9.25
C THR A 186 4.93 10.59 7.83
N ILE A 187 5.90 9.71 7.63
CA ILE A 187 6.44 9.33 6.32
C ILE A 187 6.09 7.86 6.04
N TYR A 188 5.68 7.55 4.82
CA TYR A 188 5.23 6.21 4.42
C TYR A 188 6.18 5.53 3.43
N TRP A 189 6.27 4.20 3.57
CA TRP A 189 6.84 3.25 2.62
C TRP A 189 5.81 2.14 2.40
N GLY A 190 4.83 2.41 1.54
CA GLY A 190 3.64 1.59 1.41
C GLY A 190 2.91 1.42 2.75
N ALA A 191 2.81 0.18 3.23
CA ALA A 191 2.12 -0.15 4.48
C ALA A 191 2.87 0.25 5.76
N VAL A 192 4.19 0.47 5.69
CA VAL A 192 5.02 0.87 6.83
C VAL A 192 5.05 2.38 6.91
N TYR A 193 4.97 2.93 8.11
CA TYR A 193 5.13 4.36 8.33
C TYR A 193 6.08 4.64 9.49
N ALA A 194 6.71 5.82 9.47
CA ALA A 194 7.57 6.33 10.52
C ALA A 194 7.10 7.72 10.96
N ASP A 195 7.04 7.93 12.26
CA ASP A 195 6.65 9.21 12.87
C ASP A 195 7.88 9.97 13.36
N PHE A 196 7.90 11.26 13.06
CA PHE A 196 8.90 12.23 13.49
C PHE A 196 8.23 13.34 14.27
N GLY A 197 8.94 13.87 15.26
CA GLY A 197 8.39 14.84 16.20
C GLY A 197 9.47 15.75 16.75
N ASN A 198 9.05 16.77 17.50
CA ASN A 198 9.98 17.59 18.27
C ASN A 198 10.43 16.87 19.54
N CYS A 199 11.73 16.94 19.84
CA CYS A 199 12.37 16.16 20.89
C CYS A 199 13.37 17.00 21.69
N TYR A 200 13.19 16.99 23.02
CA TYR A 200 13.97 17.71 24.04
C TYR A 200 14.31 19.18 23.74
N SER A 201 14.95 19.84 24.69
CA SER A 201 15.49 21.20 24.53
C SER A 201 17.00 21.10 24.27
N PRO A 202 17.55 21.83 23.26
CA PRO A 202 16.84 22.65 22.27
C PRO A 202 15.97 21.78 21.36
N PHE A 203 14.86 22.34 20.87
CA PHE A 203 13.95 21.65 19.96
C PHE A 203 14.74 21.08 18.78
N ARG A 204 14.80 19.76 18.71
CA ARG A 204 15.34 19.02 17.58
C ARG A 204 14.27 18.06 17.07
N GLN A 205 14.25 17.87 15.77
CA GLN A 205 13.37 16.87 15.17
C GLN A 205 14.02 15.51 15.35
N CYS A 206 13.24 14.53 15.80
CA CYS A 206 13.73 13.19 16.01
C CYS A 206 12.69 12.13 15.66
N PHE A 207 13.17 10.92 15.46
CA PHE A 207 12.34 9.74 15.25
C PHE A 207 11.57 9.38 16.53
N LYS A 208 10.25 9.30 16.43
CA LYS A 208 9.33 8.97 17.55
C LYS A 208 8.97 7.50 17.59
N GLY A 209 8.84 6.88 16.43
CA GLY A 209 8.44 5.48 16.31
C GLY A 209 8.00 5.15 14.90
N TRP A 210 7.53 3.92 14.73
CA TRP A 210 7.05 3.42 13.46
C TRP A 210 5.93 2.42 13.69
N GLY A 211 5.18 2.14 12.63
CA GLY A 211 4.14 1.13 12.66
C GLY A 211 3.77 0.67 11.25
N ILE A 212 2.70 -0.11 11.20
CA ILE A 212 2.06 -0.51 9.97
C ILE A 212 0.61 -0.08 10.04
N ASP A 213 0.11 0.52 8.97
CA ASP A 213 -1.32 0.76 8.77
C ASP A 213 -1.68 0.35 7.35
N ASN A 214 -2.53 -0.66 7.23
CA ASN A 214 -2.92 -1.18 5.94
C ASN A 214 -4.35 -1.71 5.96
N SER A 215 -5.01 -1.70 4.81
CA SER A 215 -6.33 -2.29 4.65
C SER A 215 -6.25 -3.47 3.70
N PHE A 216 -7.06 -4.49 3.96
CA PHE A 216 -7.28 -5.57 3.02
C PHE A 216 -8.72 -5.52 2.49
N TYR A 217 -8.85 -5.73 1.20
CA TYR A 217 -10.11 -5.80 0.48
C TYR A 217 -10.21 -7.17 -0.22
N ALA A 218 -11.35 -7.84 -0.11
CA ALA A 218 -11.50 -9.21 -0.59
C ALA A 218 -11.22 -9.37 -2.11
N ILE A 219 -11.47 -8.33 -2.92
CA ILE A 219 -11.25 -8.37 -4.36
C ILE A 219 -9.87 -7.81 -4.72
N ARG A 220 -9.48 -6.70 -4.09
CA ARG A 220 -8.26 -5.96 -4.46
C ARG A 220 -7.00 -6.43 -3.72
N GLY A 221 -7.14 -7.21 -2.66
CA GLY A 221 -6.04 -7.62 -1.80
C GLY A 221 -5.65 -6.52 -0.82
N TRP A 222 -4.37 -6.48 -0.44
CA TRP A 222 -3.81 -5.41 0.39
C TRP A 222 -3.82 -4.09 -0.38
N ASP A 223 -4.27 -3.02 0.28
CA ASP A 223 -4.37 -1.68 -0.27
C ASP A 223 -2.99 -1.08 -0.54
N LYS A 224 -2.05 -1.32 0.37
CA LYS A 224 -0.65 -0.94 0.23
C LYS A 224 0.25 -2.15 0.22
N MET A 225 1.34 -2.11 -0.54
CA MET A 225 2.37 -3.14 -0.46
C MET A 225 3.23 -3.01 0.80
N PHE A 226 3.82 -4.12 1.22
CA PHE A 226 4.80 -4.15 2.31
C PHE A 226 6.21 -4.05 1.72
N PRO A 227 7.05 -3.09 2.14
CA PRO A 227 8.38 -2.87 1.57
C PRO A 227 9.35 -4.04 1.82
N GLY A 228 8.99 -4.96 2.72
CA GLY A 228 9.72 -6.20 2.99
C GLY A 228 8.84 -7.22 3.72
N LEU A 229 9.41 -8.38 4.02
CA LEU A 229 8.72 -9.43 4.79
C LEU A 229 8.55 -8.97 6.25
N VAL A 230 7.29 -8.78 6.65
CA VAL A 230 6.93 -8.44 8.03
C VAL A 230 6.90 -9.70 8.90
N LYS A 231 7.51 -9.61 10.08
CA LYS A 231 7.55 -10.67 11.09
C LYS A 231 7.02 -10.14 12.42
N LEU A 232 6.32 -10.99 13.14
CA LEU A 232 6.04 -10.80 14.56
C LEU A 232 7.15 -11.48 15.38
N PRO A 233 7.65 -10.86 16.46
CA PRO A 233 8.56 -11.52 17.38
C PRO A 233 7.79 -12.53 18.24
N GLU A 234 8.51 -13.53 18.76
CA GLU A 234 7.99 -14.34 19.85
C GLU A 234 7.83 -13.47 21.10
N SER A 235 6.68 -13.55 21.76
CA SER A 235 6.31 -12.62 22.83
C SER A 235 5.40 -13.25 23.86
N LEU A 236 5.08 -12.52 24.92
CA LEU A 236 4.18 -12.94 25.99
C LEU A 236 2.84 -12.22 25.86
N LEU A 237 1.75 -12.98 25.95
CA LEU A 237 0.40 -12.43 25.95
C LEU A 237 0.21 -11.48 27.12
N VAL A 238 -0.45 -10.34 26.86
CA VAL A 238 -0.91 -9.42 27.90
C VAL A 238 -2.39 -9.66 28.14
N ASP A 239 -2.72 -9.99 29.39
CA ASP A 239 -4.10 -10.08 29.86
C ASP A 239 -4.58 -8.69 30.26
N TRP A 240 -5.73 -8.28 29.72
CA TRP A 240 -6.32 -6.96 29.93
C TRP A 240 -7.78 -6.97 29.42
N ASP A 241 -8.55 -5.96 29.83
CA ASP A 241 -9.91 -5.75 29.37
C ASP A 241 -10.07 -4.32 28.82
N PRO A 242 -10.27 -4.13 27.50
CA PRO A 242 -10.49 -2.80 26.92
C PRO A 242 -11.71 -2.08 27.49
N ASN A 243 -12.69 -2.82 27.99
CA ASN A 243 -13.95 -2.26 28.46
C ASN A 243 -13.96 -2.05 29.98
N ASN A 244 -12.84 -2.32 30.67
CA ASN A 244 -12.70 -2.12 32.10
C ASN A 244 -11.35 -1.49 32.45
N SER A 245 -11.36 -0.16 32.56
CA SER A 245 -10.17 0.65 32.90
C SER A 245 -9.67 0.48 34.34
N GLU A 246 -10.42 -0.17 35.23
CA GLU A 246 -9.97 -0.48 36.59
C GLU A 246 -8.98 -1.66 36.62
N LEU A 247 -8.97 -2.50 35.57
CA LEU A 247 -8.07 -3.63 35.45
C LEU A 247 -6.78 -3.23 34.75
N ALA A 248 -5.68 -3.23 35.52
CA ALA A 248 -4.36 -2.99 34.97
C ALA A 248 -3.94 -4.15 34.04
N PRO A 249 -3.35 -3.85 32.86
CA PRO A 249 -2.77 -4.87 31.99
C PRO A 249 -1.69 -5.69 32.71
N LEU A 250 -1.66 -7.00 32.47
CA LEU A 250 -0.73 -7.94 33.10
C LEU A 250 -0.04 -8.83 32.06
N VAL A 251 1.29 -8.85 32.04
CA VAL A 251 2.04 -9.82 31.23
C VAL A 251 1.87 -11.21 31.81
N THR A 252 1.42 -12.15 30.98
CA THR A 252 1.21 -13.55 31.35
C THR A 252 2.45 -14.41 31.05
N SER A 253 2.38 -15.71 31.35
CA SER A 253 3.38 -16.70 30.92
C SER A 253 3.01 -17.40 29.60
N THR A 254 1.90 -17.01 28.98
CA THR A 254 1.43 -17.58 27.71
C THR A 254 2.30 -17.06 26.58
N ASN A 255 2.94 -17.97 25.87
CA ASN A 255 3.82 -17.66 24.76
C ASN A 255 3.03 -17.49 23.45
N ILE A 256 3.28 -16.40 22.74
CA ILE A 256 2.74 -16.08 21.43
C ILE A 256 3.83 -16.33 20.39
N PRO A 257 3.59 -17.22 19.41
CA PRO A 257 4.61 -17.61 18.45
C PRO A 257 4.92 -16.47 17.47
N GLY A 258 6.21 -16.23 17.23
CA GLY A 258 6.66 -15.30 16.20
C GLY A 258 6.55 -15.84 14.76
N GLY A 259 7.02 -15.05 13.80
CA GLY A 259 7.12 -15.38 12.38
C GLY A 259 6.28 -14.48 11.46
N PRO A 260 6.24 -14.76 10.14
CA PRO A 260 5.48 -14.00 9.17
C PRO A 260 3.98 -14.38 9.23
N ARG A 261 3.28 -13.86 10.23
CA ARG A 261 1.88 -14.23 10.56
C ARG A 261 0.87 -13.14 10.21
N LEU A 262 1.19 -12.27 9.25
CA LEU A 262 0.19 -11.32 8.74
C LEU A 262 -0.90 -12.10 7.99
N MET A 263 -2.15 -11.90 8.41
CA MET A 263 -3.31 -12.54 7.82
C MET A 263 -4.32 -11.47 7.41
N PRO A 264 -4.97 -11.61 6.24
CA PRO A 264 -6.02 -10.69 5.83
C PRO A 264 -7.23 -10.68 6.78
N GLU A 265 -7.63 -11.88 7.19
CA GLU A 265 -8.84 -12.13 7.96
C GLU A 265 -8.51 -12.27 9.45
N ARG A 266 -9.30 -11.63 10.33
CA ARG A 266 -9.09 -11.67 11.78
C ARG A 266 -9.06 -13.09 12.34
N TRP A 267 -10.00 -13.94 11.93
CA TRP A 267 -10.09 -15.30 12.44
C TRP A 267 -8.88 -16.15 12.06
N SER A 268 -8.32 -15.95 10.86
CA SER A 268 -7.08 -16.62 10.43
C SER A 268 -5.88 -16.14 11.23
N PHE A 269 -5.83 -14.84 11.54
CA PHE A 269 -4.81 -14.28 12.43
C PHE A 269 -4.88 -14.96 13.80
N GLU A 270 -6.05 -14.96 14.44
CA GLU A 270 -6.28 -15.55 15.77
C GLU A 270 -5.95 -17.04 15.84
N GLU A 271 -6.25 -17.80 14.79
CA GLU A 271 -5.89 -19.22 14.69
C GLU A 271 -4.37 -19.41 14.66
N GLU A 272 -3.66 -18.59 13.89
CA GLU A 272 -2.20 -18.68 13.71
C GLU A 272 -1.42 -18.18 14.93
N ILE A 273 -1.94 -17.19 15.66
CA ILE A 273 -1.33 -16.75 16.94
C ILE A 273 -1.81 -17.58 18.13
N GLY A 274 -2.88 -18.37 17.97
CA GLY A 274 -3.47 -19.21 19.01
C GLY A 274 -4.15 -18.42 20.13
N SER A 275 -4.63 -17.21 19.86
CA SER A 275 -5.27 -16.32 20.84
C SER A 275 -6.27 -15.39 20.16
N VAL A 276 -7.38 -15.13 20.85
CA VAL A 276 -8.48 -14.28 20.33
C VAL A 276 -8.18 -12.82 20.64
N MET A 277 -8.54 -11.91 19.73
CA MET A 277 -8.45 -10.47 19.96
C MET A 277 -9.60 -9.99 20.87
N GLN A 278 -9.30 -9.10 21.80
CA GLN A 278 -10.32 -8.49 22.68
C GLN A 278 -11.12 -7.45 21.89
N TYR A 279 -12.42 -7.34 22.15
CA TYR A 279 -13.26 -6.33 21.50
C TYR A 279 -13.37 -5.08 22.39
N ASP A 280 -12.99 -3.93 21.84
CA ASP A 280 -13.11 -2.59 22.43
C ASP A 280 -14.43 -1.99 21.92
N GLU A 281 -15.45 -2.01 22.79
CA GLU A 281 -16.81 -1.59 22.45
C GLU A 281 -16.92 -0.08 22.20
N GLU A 282 -16.11 0.72 22.90
CA GLU A 282 -16.12 2.19 22.78
C GLU A 282 -15.63 2.64 21.41
N ASN A 283 -14.60 1.97 20.89
CA ASN A 283 -13.96 2.34 19.62
C ASN A 283 -14.34 1.42 18.44
N ASP A 284 -15.25 0.47 18.66
CA ASP A 284 -15.70 -0.53 17.68
C ASP A 284 -14.55 -1.22 16.92
N ARG A 285 -13.60 -1.79 17.69
CA ARG A 285 -12.39 -2.40 17.14
C ARG A 285 -11.96 -3.62 17.95
N HIS A 286 -11.19 -4.49 17.32
CA HIS A 286 -10.54 -5.61 17.97
C HIS A 286 -9.08 -5.27 18.27
N VAL A 287 -8.60 -5.61 19.46
CA VAL A 287 -7.27 -5.29 19.92
C VAL A 287 -6.60 -6.53 20.53
N PHE A 288 -5.37 -6.78 20.11
CA PHE A 288 -4.50 -7.82 20.65
C PHE A 288 -3.23 -7.19 21.18
N LYS A 289 -2.82 -7.58 22.39
CA LYS A 289 -1.64 -7.02 23.05
C LYS A 289 -0.70 -8.12 23.52
N THR A 290 0.58 -7.87 23.32
CA THR A 290 1.68 -8.62 23.90
C THR A 290 2.60 -7.66 24.65
N ASN A 291 3.61 -8.19 25.33
CA ASN A 291 4.62 -7.34 25.97
C ASN A 291 5.51 -6.57 24.98
N LEU A 292 5.49 -6.91 23.68
CA LEU A 292 6.34 -6.28 22.65
C LEU A 292 5.57 -5.51 21.59
N TYR A 293 4.30 -5.82 21.35
CA TYR A 293 3.53 -5.20 20.28
C TYR A 293 2.03 -5.23 20.53
N GLN A 294 1.32 -4.35 19.85
CA GLN A 294 -0.13 -4.29 19.78
C GLN A 294 -0.60 -4.39 18.33
N VAL A 295 -1.73 -5.07 18.15
CA VAL A 295 -2.43 -5.18 16.87
C VAL A 295 -3.85 -4.66 17.06
N ILE A 296 -4.27 -3.76 16.18
CA ILE A 296 -5.64 -3.27 16.10
C ILE A 296 -6.22 -3.75 14.77
N PHE A 297 -7.45 -4.26 14.83
CA PHE A 297 -8.22 -4.67 13.68
C PHE A 297 -9.58 -3.98 13.70
N THR A 298 -9.96 -3.38 12.57
CA THR A 298 -11.28 -2.77 12.39
C THR A 298 -11.89 -3.30 11.10
N GLU A 299 -13.12 -3.79 11.19
CA GLU A 299 -13.92 -4.17 10.03
C GLU A 299 -14.93 -3.07 9.75
N SER A 300 -14.96 -2.57 8.52
CA SER A 300 -15.98 -1.62 8.09
C SER A 300 -16.55 -2.03 6.73
N THR A 301 -17.79 -1.62 6.48
CA THR A 301 -18.49 -1.83 5.20
C THR A 301 -18.87 -0.50 4.60
N GLY A 302 -18.89 -0.39 3.27
CA GLY A 302 -19.42 0.78 2.60
C GLY A 302 -18.45 1.94 2.46
N ASN A 303 -17.15 1.66 2.26
CA ASN A 303 -16.21 2.67 1.80
C ASN A 303 -15.67 2.29 0.39
N PRO A 304 -15.95 3.07 -0.67
CA PRO A 304 -16.79 4.28 -0.67
C PRO A 304 -18.27 3.99 -0.35
N PRO A 305 -19.04 4.98 0.14
CA PRO A 305 -20.46 4.84 0.50
C PRO A 305 -21.28 4.12 -0.56
N GLY A 306 -21.89 2.98 -0.18
CA GLY A 306 -22.66 2.12 -1.09
C GLY A 306 -21.90 0.90 -1.63
N SER A 307 -20.60 0.77 -1.35
CA SER A 307 -19.85 -0.45 -1.64
C SER A 307 -20.29 -1.60 -0.73
N ALA A 308 -20.50 -2.78 -1.33
CA ALA A 308 -20.66 -4.03 -0.58
C ALA A 308 -19.31 -4.64 -0.16
N GLU A 309 -18.20 -4.06 -0.61
CA GLU A 309 -16.86 -4.55 -0.27
C GLU A 309 -16.54 -4.23 1.20
N LYS A 310 -16.06 -5.24 1.91
CA LYS A 310 -15.57 -5.12 3.29
C LYS A 310 -14.15 -4.58 3.28
N GLN A 311 -13.90 -3.59 4.12
CA GLN A 311 -12.56 -3.10 4.43
C GLN A 311 -12.11 -3.73 5.74
N LEU A 312 -11.00 -4.44 5.70
CA LEU A 312 -10.37 -5.06 6.87
C LEU A 312 -9.10 -4.28 7.19
N ARG A 313 -9.19 -3.28 8.08
CA ARG A 313 -8.06 -2.44 8.45
C ARG A 313 -7.25 -3.07 9.56
N TRP A 314 -5.94 -3.09 9.38
CA TRP A 314 -4.95 -3.61 10.31
C TRP A 314 -3.97 -2.53 10.68
N GLN A 315 -3.70 -2.39 11.97
CA GLN A 315 -2.67 -1.51 12.49
C GLN A 315 -1.77 -2.27 13.46
N PHE A 316 -0.45 -2.17 13.27
CA PHE A 316 0.55 -2.83 14.09
C PHE A 316 1.52 -1.80 14.64
N PHE A 317 1.79 -1.88 15.94
CA PHE A 317 2.67 -0.94 16.63
C PHE A 317 3.57 -1.71 17.59
N GLY A 318 4.82 -1.27 17.73
CA GLY A 318 5.70 -1.73 18.79
C GLY A 318 5.34 -1.12 20.13
N CYS A 319 5.37 -1.92 21.19
CA CYS A 319 5.25 -1.42 22.57
C CYS A 319 6.64 -1.20 23.14
N SER A 320 6.80 -0.17 23.96
CA SER A 320 8.03 0.06 24.74
C SER A 320 7.77 -0.21 26.22
N GLU A 321 8.83 -0.43 27.00
CA GLU A 321 8.72 -0.66 28.46
C GLU A 321 8.01 0.48 29.20
N THR A 322 8.00 1.69 28.62
CA THR A 322 7.41 2.90 29.21
C THR A 322 6.08 3.31 28.57
N ASN A 323 5.71 2.74 27.43
CA ASN A 323 4.46 3.03 26.73
C ASN A 323 3.84 1.72 26.19
N TRP A 324 2.78 1.26 26.86
CA TRP A 324 2.05 0.01 26.59
C TRP A 324 1.19 0.07 25.32
N CYS A 325 1.71 0.66 24.24
CA CYS A 325 0.95 0.89 23.02
C CYS A 325 -0.38 1.62 23.30
N LEU A 326 -0.35 2.68 24.12
CA LEU A 326 -1.54 3.51 24.27
C LEU A 326 -1.80 4.22 22.92
N PRO A 327 -3.02 4.14 22.37
CA PRO A 327 -3.40 4.92 21.19
C PRO A 327 -3.38 6.43 21.46
#